data_AF-A0A1G6NGG9-F1
#
_entry.id   AF-A0A1G6NGG9-F1
#
_cell.length_a   1.000
_cell.length_b   1.000
_cell.length_c   1.000
_cell.angle_alpha   90.00
_cell.angle_beta   90.00
_cell.angle_gamma   90.00
#
_symmetry.space_group_name_H-M   'P 1'
#
loop_
_entity.id
_entity.type
_entity.pdbx_description
1 polymer ?
#
loop_
_entity_poly.entity_id
_entity_poly.type
_entity_poly.pdbx_seq_one_letter_code
_entity_poly.pdbx_strand_id
1 'polypeptide(L)'
;MLKLVIFDLDHTLLDWDRTQRFARQQLNEKIVQHLSVDVFWQAYEVLHDTLWDAYMQQDLTVSEYRLYRYLKPLQQCGIDDVDLGDNIKPKLHAACFTTSSFL
;
A
#
# COMPACT_ATOMS: atom_id res chain seq x y z
N MET A 1 34.85 1.40 19.62
CA MET A 1 34.09 2.58 19.14
C MET A 1 33.34 2.16 17.89
N LEU A 2 32.01 2.26 17.87
CA LEU A 2 31.20 1.96 16.69
C LEU A 2 31.38 3.08 15.65
N LYS A 3 31.60 2.70 14.39
CA LYS A 3 31.83 3.64 13.28
C LYS A 3 30.61 3.82 12.37
N LEU A 4 29.71 2.84 12.38
CA LEU A 4 28.51 2.82 11.56
C LEU A 4 27.41 2.07 12.32
N VAL A 5 26.21 2.65 12.33
CA VAL A 5 24.99 2.00 12.80
C VAL A 5 23.95 2.17 11.70
N ILE A 6 23.34 1.06 11.30
CA ILE A 6 22.28 1.04 10.29
C ILE A 6 21.00 0.68 11.03
N PHE A 7 20.01 1.57 10.96
CA PHE A 7 18.68 1.34 11.49
C PHE A 7 17.74 1.00 10.36
N ASP A 8 16.84 0.08 10.63
CA ASP A 8 15.63 -0.05 9.83
C ASP A 8 14.76 1.20 10.02
N LEU A 9 13.84 1.44 9.08
CA LEU A 9 12.95 2.60 9.15
C LEU A 9 11.64 2.23 9.86
N ASP A 10 10.91 1.26 9.31
CA ASP A 10 9.57 0.92 9.75
C ASP A 10 9.62 0.21 11.11
N HIS A 11 8.72 0.59 12.03
CA HIS A 11 8.69 0.12 13.42
C HIS A 11 9.97 0.36 14.24
N THR A 12 10.97 1.07 13.68
CA THR A 12 12.24 1.38 14.36
C THR A 12 12.41 2.88 14.54
N LEU A 13 12.42 3.64 13.44
CA LEU A 13 12.50 5.11 13.47
C LEU A 13 11.14 5.75 13.16
N LEU A 14 10.28 5.06 12.41
CA LEU A 14 8.95 5.52 12.02
C LEU A 14 7.87 4.70 12.75
N ASP A 15 6.87 5.41 13.31
CA ASP A 15 5.60 4.81 13.76
C ASP A 15 4.80 4.35 12.54
N TRP A 16 5.16 3.18 12.04
CA TRP A 16 4.60 2.58 10.86
C TRP A 16 3.12 2.24 11.05
N ASP A 17 2.74 1.74 12.23
CA ASP A 17 1.35 1.37 12.52
C ASP A 17 0.41 2.56 12.40
N ARG A 18 0.80 3.71 12.97
CA ARG A 18 0.01 4.94 12.85
C ARG A 18 -0.04 5.42 11.42
N THR A 19 1.09 5.41 10.72
CA THR A 19 1.19 5.87 9.33
C THR A 19 0.32 5.02 8.40
N GLN A 20 0.38 3.70 8.54
CA GLN A 20 -0.45 2.76 7.80
C GLN A 20 -1.93 2.95 8.09
N ARG A 21 -2.34 3.07 9.36
CA ARG A 21 -3.75 3.33 9.71
C ARG A 21 -4.29 4.58 9.02
N PHE A 22 -3.54 5.67 9.04
CA PHE A 22 -3.93 6.93 8.40
C PHE A 22 -4.03 6.79 6.87
N ALA A 23 -3.07 6.10 6.24
CA ALA A 23 -3.09 5.88 4.80
C ALA A 23 -4.26 4.96 4.38
N ARG A 24 -4.55 3.92 5.16
CA ARG A 24 -5.71 3.04 4.95
C ARG A 24 -7.03 3.81 5.10
N GLN A 25 -7.16 4.70 6.10
CA GLN A 25 -8.37 5.53 6.25
C GLN A 25 -8.65 6.38 5.01
N GLN A 26 -7.64 7.06 4.46
CA GLN A 26 -7.80 7.84 3.23
C GLN A 26 -8.20 6.98 2.02
N LEU A 27 -7.73 5.73 1.96
CA LEU A 27 -8.13 4.81 0.92
C LEU A 27 -9.57 4.31 1.13
N ASN A 28 -9.96 4.04 2.38
CA ASN A 28 -11.30 3.58 2.73
C ASN A 28 -12.36 4.60 2.32
N GLU A 29 -12.11 5.90 2.50
CA GLU A 29 -13.01 6.97 2.06
C GLU A 29 -13.31 6.92 0.55
N LYS A 30 -12.35 6.45 -0.25
CA LYS A 30 -12.52 6.27 -1.70
C LYS A 30 -13.21 4.95 -2.04
N ILE A 31 -12.82 3.88 -1.38
CA ILE A 31 -13.28 2.52 -1.68
C ILE A 31 -14.72 2.29 -1.20
N VAL A 32 -15.11 2.87 -0.07
CA VAL A 32 -16.43 2.64 0.57
C VAL A 32 -17.61 3.02 -0.33
N GLN A 33 -17.37 3.90 -1.30
CA GLN A 33 -18.38 4.30 -2.29
C GLN A 33 -18.67 3.20 -3.33
N HIS A 34 -17.75 2.25 -3.49
CA HIS A 34 -17.80 1.21 -4.50
C HIS A 34 -17.95 -0.19 -3.91
N LEU A 35 -17.34 -0.47 -2.75
CA LEU A 35 -17.38 -1.79 -2.11
C LEU A 35 -17.13 -1.72 -0.59
N SER A 36 -17.49 -2.79 0.12
CA SER A 36 -17.20 -2.89 1.57
C SER A 36 -15.70 -2.89 1.85
N VAL A 37 -15.23 -1.91 2.62
CA VAL A 37 -13.83 -1.78 3.03
C VAL A 37 -13.24 -3.09 3.55
N ASP A 38 -13.99 -3.84 4.35
CA ASP A 38 -13.51 -5.13 4.90
C ASP A 38 -13.29 -6.17 3.81
N VAL A 39 -14.17 -6.21 2.80
CA VAL A 39 -14.06 -7.14 1.67
C VAL A 39 -12.82 -6.81 0.83
N PHE A 40 -12.54 -5.51 0.61
CA PHE A 40 -11.32 -5.10 -0.09
C PHE A 40 -10.06 -5.51 0.67
N TRP A 41 -9.99 -5.25 1.97
CA TRP A 41 -8.79 -5.55 2.75
C TRP A 41 -8.57 -7.06 2.92
N GLN A 42 -9.63 -7.87 2.98
CA GLN A 42 -9.50 -9.32 2.93
C GLN A 42 -8.87 -9.78 1.61
N ALA A 43 -9.35 -9.27 0.47
CA ALA A 43 -8.76 -9.57 -0.84
C ALA A 43 -7.30 -9.05 -0.94
N TYR A 44 -7.01 -7.87 -0.39
CA TYR A 44 -5.67 -7.31 -0.32
C TYR A 44 -4.72 -8.22 0.45
N GLU A 45 -5.09 -8.67 1.65
CA GLU A 45 -4.24 -9.51 2.50
C GLU A 45 -3.92 -10.85 1.84
N VAL A 46 -4.90 -11.46 1.17
CA VAL A 46 -4.68 -12.71 0.42
C VAL A 46 -3.67 -12.54 -0.73
N LEU A 47 -3.70 -11.40 -1.43
CA LEU A 47 -2.84 -11.16 -2.59
C LEU A 47 -1.49 -10.52 -2.23
N HIS A 48 -1.38 -9.90 -1.05
CA HIS A 48 -0.22 -9.09 -0.67
C HIS A 48 1.08 -9.88 -0.71
N ASP A 49 1.11 -11.03 -0.04
CA ASP A 49 2.32 -11.85 0.09
C ASP A 49 2.79 -12.36 -1.28
N THR A 50 1.86 -12.83 -2.12
CA THR A 50 2.19 -13.30 -3.47
C THR A 50 2.76 -12.18 -4.35
N LEU A 51 2.20 -10.97 -4.27
CA LEU A 51 2.69 -9.82 -5.03
C LEU A 51 4.03 -9.31 -4.50
N TRP A 52 4.24 -9.38 -3.18
CA TRP A 52 5.51 -9.02 -2.56
C TRP A 52 6.62 -9.97 -2.97
N ASP A 53 6.35 -11.28 -2.93
CA ASP A 53 7.32 -12.29 -3.36
C ASP A 53 7.69 -12.12 -4.84
N ALA A 54 6.71 -11.88 -5.71
CA ALA A 54 6.96 -11.60 -7.13
C ALA A 54 7.83 -10.33 -7.33
N TYR A 55 7.62 -9.29 -6.52
CA TYR A 55 8.49 -8.10 -6.54
C TYR A 55 9.92 -8.41 -6.04
N MET A 56 10.05 -9.17 -4.95
CA MET A 56 11.35 -9.60 -4.41
C MET A 56 12.13 -10.47 -5.39
N GLN A 57 11.43 -11.32 -6.16
CA GLN A 57 12.00 -12.18 -7.19
C GLN A 57 12.25 -11.47 -8.53
N GLN A 58 11.95 -10.17 -8.63
CA GLN A 58 12.09 -9.35 -9.84
C GLN A 58 11.14 -9.73 -10.99
N ASP A 59 10.08 -10.50 -10.70
CA ASP A 59 8.98 -10.77 -11.65
C ASP A 59 8.06 -9.57 -11.83
N LEU A 60 8.06 -8.64 -10.85
CA LEU A 60 7.38 -7.35 -10.93
C LEU A 60 8.37 -6.21 -10.74
N THR A 61 8.21 -5.15 -11.53
CA THR A 61 8.82 -3.86 -11.22
C THR A 61 8.14 -3.22 -10.01
N VAL A 62 8.82 -2.26 -9.36
CA VAL A 62 8.24 -1.50 -8.24
C VAL A 62 6.94 -0.78 -8.64
N SER A 63 6.85 -0.29 -9.88
CA SER A 63 5.65 0.38 -10.40
C SER A 63 4.49 -0.59 -10.55
N GLU A 64 4.77 -1.80 -11.07
CA GLU A 64 3.77 -2.85 -11.21
C GLU A 64 3.30 -3.38 -9.86
N TYR A 65 4.21 -3.66 -8.93
CA TYR A 65 3.86 -4.08 -7.58
C TYR A 65 2.93 -3.06 -6.89
N ARG A 66 3.28 -1.77 -6.96
CA ARG A 66 2.47 -0.68 -6.37
C ARG A 66 1.10 -0.55 -7.02
N LEU A 67 0.98 -0.83 -8.32
CA LEU A 67 -0.28 -0.86 -9.04
C LEU A 67 -1.11 -2.09 -8.64
N TYR A 68 -0.54 -3.28 -8.79
CA TYR A 68 -1.25 -4.55 -8.65
C TYR A 68 -1.73 -4.80 -7.23
N ARG A 69 -1.03 -4.31 -6.21
CA ARG A 69 -1.47 -4.46 -4.80
C ARG A 69 -2.80 -3.77 -4.51
N TYR A 70 -3.24 -2.82 -5.33
CA TYR A 70 -4.56 -2.19 -5.18
C TYR A 70 -5.53 -2.60 -6.29
N LEU A 71 -5.05 -2.76 -7.52
CA LEU A 71 -5.91 -3.15 -8.64
C LEU A 71 -6.42 -4.60 -8.52
N LYS A 72 -5.55 -5.57 -8.19
CA LYS A 72 -5.97 -6.98 -8.15
C LYS A 72 -7.04 -7.26 -7.08
N PRO A 73 -6.99 -6.68 -5.87
CA PRO A 73 -8.09 -6.78 -4.92
C PRO A 73 -9.41 -6.18 -5.45
N LEU A 74 -9.38 -5.04 -6.14
CA LEU A 74 -10.59 -4.47 -6.77
C LEU A 74 -11.19 -5.42 -7.81
N GLN A 75 -10.33 -5.99 -8.67
CA GLN A 75 -10.73 -6.96 -9.68
C GLN A 75 -11.34 -8.22 -9.05
N GLN A 76 -10.76 -8.74 -7.96
CA GLN A 76 -11.34 -9.86 -7.22
C GLN A 76 -12.72 -9.54 -6.63
N CYS A 77 -12.98 -8.27 -6.29
CA CYS A 77 -14.29 -7.81 -5.84
C CYS A 77 -15.27 -7.50 -6.99
N GLY A 78 -14.92 -7.81 -8.25
CA GLY A 78 -15.76 -7.58 -9.42
C GLY A 78 -15.74 -6.14 -9.93
N ILE A 79 -14.75 -5.35 -9.52
CA ILE A 79 -14.54 -3.98 -10.01
C ILE A 79 -13.38 -3.98 -11.00
N ASP A 80 -13.72 -4.08 -12.29
CA ASP A 80 -12.79 -3.92 -13.42
C ASP A 80 -12.69 -2.45 -13.88
N ASP A 81 -12.78 -1.52 -12.93
CA ASP A 81 -12.61 -0.09 -13.18
C ASP A 81 -11.13 0.28 -13.05
N VAL A 82 -10.43 0.23 -14.19
CA VAL A 82 -9.02 0.61 -14.31
C VAL A 82 -8.80 2.07 -13.91
N ASP A 83 -9.76 2.95 -14.16
CA ASP A 83 -9.68 4.37 -13.81
C ASP A 83 -9.77 4.56 -12.28
N LEU A 84 -10.57 3.76 -11.57
CA LEU A 84 -10.57 3.73 -10.10
C LEU A 84 -9.22 3.23 -9.56
N GLY A 85 -8.67 2.17 -10.16
CA GLY A 85 -7.33 1.67 -9.85
C GLY A 85 -6.24 2.73 -10.01
N ASP A 86 -6.31 3.51 -11.10
CA ASP A 86 -5.39 4.61 -11.39
C ASP A 86 -5.58 5.83 -10.46
N ASN A 87 -6.81 6.13 -10.04
CA ASN A 87 -7.12 7.21 -9.08
C ASN A 87 -6.70 6.89 -7.63
N ILE A 88 -6.48 5.62 -7.31
CA ILE A 88 -5.95 5.14 -6.02
C ILE A 88 -4.41 5.24 -5.99
N LYS A 89 -3.72 5.07 -7.13
CA LYS A 89 -2.24 5.09 -7.27
C LYS A 89 -1.51 6.30 -6.63
N PRO A 90 -1.94 7.58 -6.75
CA PRO A 90 -0.99 8.68 -6.52
C PRO A 90 -0.88 9.16 -5.07
N LYS A 91 -1.80 8.79 -4.16
CA LYS A 91 -1.90 9.48 -2.85
C LYS A 91 -1.46 8.67 -1.64
N LEU A 92 -1.39 7.33 -1.69
CA LEU A 92 -0.87 6.56 -0.54
C LEU A 92 0.64 6.72 -0.38
N HIS A 93 1.39 6.78 -1.49
CA HIS A 93 2.82 7.03 -1.45
C HIS A 93 3.18 8.50 -1.14
N ALA A 94 2.23 9.42 -1.25
CA ALA A 94 2.40 10.78 -0.75
C ALA A 94 2.04 10.86 0.74
N ALA A 95 0.94 10.23 1.17
CA ALA A 95 0.47 10.26 2.55
C ALA A 95 1.49 9.72 3.56
N CYS A 96 2.16 8.59 3.25
CA CYS A 96 3.20 8.04 4.12
C CYS A 96 4.46 8.91 4.20
N PHE A 97 4.74 9.73 3.18
CA PHE A 97 5.96 10.54 3.09
C PHE A 97 5.74 12.02 3.41
N THR A 98 4.50 12.52 3.37
CA THR A 98 4.17 13.89 3.82
C THR A 98 4.22 14.03 5.34
N THR A 99 3.98 12.95 6.08
CA THR A 99 4.18 12.92 7.55
C THR A 99 5.64 12.80 7.94
N SER A 100 6.54 12.47 7.00
CA SER A 100 7.99 12.46 7.20
C SER A 100 8.64 13.83 6.96
N SER A 101 7.86 14.89 6.69
CA SER A 101 8.38 16.27 6.55
C SER A 101 8.83 16.92 7.87
N PHE A 102 8.93 16.12 8.94
CA PHE A 102 9.53 16.51 10.22
C PHE A 102 10.77 15.65 10.49
N LEU A 103 11.73 15.69 9.58
CA LEU A 103 13.15 15.49 9.85
C LEU A 103 13.95 16.55 9.07
#